data_AF-A0AAV8ZSY5-F1
#
_entry.id   AF-A0AAV8ZSY5-F1
#
_cell.length_a   1.000
_cell.length_b   1.000
_cell.length_c   1.000
_cell.angle_alpha   90.00
_cell.angle_beta   90.00
_cell.angle_gamma   90.00
#
_symmetry.space_group_name_H-M   'P 1'
#
loop_
_entity.id
_entity.type
_entity.pdbx_description
1 polymer ?
#
loop_
_entity_poly.entity_id
_entity_poly.type
_entity_poly.pdbx_seq_one_letter_code
_entity_poly.pdbx_strand_id
1 'polypeptide(L)'
;MTLEYTGCVPCLQLKPVLEKATPAQLLNMEHHNPYLIEKTDDLWLLHCQKEFRNRKRKDFESWREMCRRCLDEREAQLRAITANIKQFKDKSKPIPTSKLAYTESVVEPPKTIAKTQTKNGILFDKKPAHTLASRIVALALSEGAKKVVTLKSKKAPLIAKTLSFLKKWNRR
;
A
#
# COMPACT_ATOMS: atom_id res chain seq x y z
N MET A 1 32.69 -24.64 18.30
CA MET A 1 33.16 -23.85 17.13
C MET A 1 31.97 -23.08 16.56
N THR A 2 31.57 -21.96 17.16
CA THR A 2 30.50 -21.08 16.64
C THR A 2 30.81 -19.63 16.99
N LEU A 3 31.90 -19.09 16.42
CA LEU A 3 32.31 -17.69 16.56
C LEU A 3 32.93 -17.12 15.27
N GLU A 4 32.71 -17.76 14.12
CA GLU A 4 33.35 -17.30 12.89
C GLU A 4 32.61 -16.14 12.19
N TYR A 5 31.30 -15.97 12.43
CA TYR A 5 30.51 -15.04 11.63
C TYR A 5 30.31 -13.64 12.26
N THR A 6 30.63 -13.45 13.53
CA THR A 6 30.62 -12.13 14.18
C THR A 6 32.03 -11.73 14.56
N GLY A 7 32.90 -11.65 13.53
CA GLY A 7 34.35 -11.43 13.61
C GLY A 7 34.83 -10.61 14.81
N CYS A 8 34.99 -11.28 15.96
CA CYS A 8 35.38 -10.72 17.26
C CYS A 8 34.60 -9.47 17.72
N VAL A 9 33.43 -9.17 17.17
CA VAL A 9 32.68 -7.94 17.50
C VAL A 9 31.92 -8.15 18.81
N PRO A 10 32.24 -7.40 19.89
CA PRO A 10 31.51 -7.50 21.14
C PRO A 10 30.04 -7.15 20.95
N CYS A 11 29.16 -7.91 21.60
CA CYS A 11 27.71 -7.73 21.55
C CYS A 11 27.23 -6.28 21.83
N LEU A 12 28.00 -5.50 22.60
CA LEU A 12 27.72 -4.10 22.90
C LEU A 12 27.80 -3.19 21.68
N GLN A 13 28.69 -3.48 20.72
CA GLN A 13 28.79 -2.72 19.47
C GLN A 13 27.66 -3.06 18.51
N LEU A 14 27.10 -4.27 18.62
CA LEU A 14 25.97 -4.71 17.80
C LEU A 14 24.62 -4.19 18.29
N LYS A 15 24.48 -3.85 19.57
CA LYS A 15 23.25 -3.30 20.15
C LYS A 15 22.56 -2.22 19.30
N PRO A 16 23.23 -1.13 18.86
CA PRO A 16 22.58 -0.10 18.05
C PRO A 16 22.14 -0.60 16.66
N VAL A 17 22.80 -1.62 16.12
CA VAL A 17 22.42 -2.25 14.85
C VAL A 17 21.19 -3.14 15.05
N LEU A 18 21.18 -3.91 16.15
CA LEU A 18 20.08 -4.81 16.51
C LEU A 18 18.79 -4.03 16.83
N GLU A 19 18.88 -2.88 17.50
CA GLU A 19 17.73 -2.01 17.80
C GLU A 19 17.08 -1.42 16.54
N LYS A 20 17.88 -1.12 15.51
CA LYS A 20 17.40 -0.60 14.23
C LYS A 20 16.98 -1.69 13.26
N ALA A 21 17.32 -2.94 13.52
CA ALA A 21 17.02 -4.05 12.64
C ALA A 21 15.51 -4.29 12.53
N THR A 22 15.07 -4.79 11.38
CA THR A 22 13.70 -5.27 11.21
C THR A 22 13.55 -6.64 11.91
N PRO A 23 12.38 -7.01 12.46
CA PRO A 23 12.16 -8.32 13.08
C PRO A 23 12.62 -9.52 12.24
N ALA A 24 12.41 -9.48 10.92
CA ALA A 24 12.88 -10.52 9.99
C ALA A 24 14.41 -10.58 9.88
N GLN A 25 15.08 -9.42 9.90
CA GLN A 25 16.55 -9.35 9.88
C GLN A 25 17.13 -9.87 11.20
N LEU A 26 16.52 -9.50 12.33
CA LEU A 26 16.93 -9.97 13.66
C LEU A 26 16.83 -11.50 13.76
N LEU A 27 15.73 -12.09 13.26
CA LEU A 27 15.56 -13.55 13.22
C LEU A 27 16.64 -14.24 12.37
N ASN A 28 17.00 -13.66 11.22
CA ASN A 28 18.07 -14.18 10.38
C ASN A 28 19.44 -14.07 11.07
N MET A 29 19.71 -12.96 11.77
CA MET A 29 20.95 -12.78 12.53
C MET A 29 21.07 -13.79 13.67
N GLU A 30 19.98 -14.06 14.39
CA GLU A 30 19.95 -15.08 15.45
C GLU A 30 20.18 -16.50 14.91
N HIS A 31 19.70 -16.81 13.69
CA HIS A 31 19.92 -18.11 13.08
C HIS A 31 21.41 -18.42 12.88
N HIS A 32 22.19 -17.39 12.54
CA HIS A 32 23.64 -17.50 12.37
C HIS A 32 24.40 -17.34 13.70
N ASN A 33 23.82 -16.62 14.67
CA ASN A 33 24.45 -16.27 15.95
C ASN A 33 23.51 -16.60 17.14
N PRO A 34 23.47 -17.87 17.61
CA PRO A 34 22.58 -18.29 18.69
C PRO A 34 22.79 -17.55 20.02
N TYR A 35 24.00 -17.06 20.28
CA TYR A 35 24.35 -16.34 21.51
C TYR A 35 23.64 -14.97 21.66
N LEU A 36 23.04 -14.45 20.58
CA LEU A 36 22.29 -13.20 20.63
C LEU A 36 20.89 -13.37 21.23
N ILE A 37 20.34 -14.59 21.20
CA ILE A 37 18.94 -14.87 21.57
C ILE A 37 18.61 -14.41 23.00
N GLU A 38 19.55 -14.56 23.95
CA GLU A 38 19.33 -14.13 25.34
C GLU A 38 19.34 -12.61 25.51
N LYS A 39 20.00 -11.88 24.62
CA LYS A 39 20.17 -10.41 24.70
C LYS A 39 19.15 -9.66 23.84
N THR A 40 18.40 -10.35 23.00
CA THR A 40 17.44 -9.74 22.05
C THR A 40 16.00 -9.77 22.55
N ASP A 41 15.67 -10.43 23.68
CA ASP A 41 14.28 -10.54 24.16
C ASP A 41 13.63 -9.15 24.41
N ASP A 42 14.38 -8.19 24.96
CA ASP A 42 13.93 -6.81 25.13
C ASP A 42 13.62 -6.12 23.78
N LEU A 43 14.39 -6.43 22.73
CA LEU A 43 14.16 -5.88 21.39
C LEU A 43 12.87 -6.45 20.79
N TRP A 44 12.61 -7.74 21.02
CA TRP A 44 11.38 -8.39 20.57
C TRP A 44 10.14 -7.77 21.24
N LEU A 45 10.22 -7.39 22.52
CA LEU A 45 9.16 -6.64 23.19
C LEU A 45 8.87 -5.31 22.47
N LEU A 46 9.91 -4.52 22.17
CA LEU A 46 9.76 -3.22 21.47
C LEU A 46 9.12 -3.39 20.08
N HIS A 47 9.55 -4.40 19.33
CA HIS A 47 8.97 -4.71 18.03
C HIS A 47 7.51 -5.13 18.13
N CYS A 48 7.19 -6.00 19.08
CA CYS A 48 5.83 -6.47 19.31
C CYS A 48 4.91 -5.32 19.75
N GLN A 49 5.38 -4.38 20.57
CA GLN A 49 4.64 -3.16 20.92
C GLN A 49 4.42 -2.21 19.73
N LYS A 50 5.41 -2.11 18.83
CA LYS A 50 5.34 -1.23 17.65
C LYS A 50 4.37 -1.75 16.59
N GLU A 51 4.52 -3.01 16.18
CA GLU A 51 3.79 -3.60 15.05
C GLU A 51 2.48 -4.26 15.48
N PHE A 52 2.41 -4.83 16.68
CA PHE A 52 1.34 -5.74 17.08
C PHE A 52 0.52 -5.23 18.27
N ARG A 53 0.20 -3.92 18.29
CA ARG A 53 -0.64 -3.27 19.32
C ARG A 53 -1.97 -4.00 19.60
N ASN A 54 -2.52 -4.66 18.58
CA ASN A 54 -3.81 -5.34 18.65
C ASN A 54 -3.70 -6.87 18.89
N ARG A 55 -2.50 -7.43 19.00
CA ARG A 55 -2.30 -8.85 19.27
C ARG A 55 -1.80 -9.03 20.70
N LYS A 56 -2.33 -10.04 21.38
CA LYS A 56 -1.87 -10.44 22.70
C LYS A 56 -0.92 -11.64 22.58
N ARG A 57 0.02 -11.71 23.51
CA ARG A 57 0.88 -12.88 23.74
C ARG A 57 0.00 -14.03 24.24
N LYS A 58 0.23 -15.26 23.76
CA LYS A 58 -0.43 -16.46 24.30
C LYS A 58 0.29 -16.94 25.56
N ASP A 59 -0.38 -17.77 26.35
CA ASP A 59 0.20 -18.30 27.59
C ASP A 59 1.50 -19.08 27.29
N PHE A 60 2.56 -18.77 28.04
CA PHE A 60 3.92 -19.32 27.91
C PHE A 60 4.71 -18.96 26.63
N GLU A 61 4.26 -18.04 25.78
CA GLU A 61 5.06 -17.57 24.63
C GLU A 61 6.09 -16.51 25.05
N SER A 62 7.33 -16.61 24.56
CA SER A 62 8.32 -15.53 24.59
C SER A 62 7.97 -14.38 23.61
N TRP A 63 8.60 -13.21 23.73
CA TRP A 63 8.29 -12.07 22.83
C TRP A 63 8.72 -12.41 21.41
N ARG A 64 9.85 -13.11 21.33
CA ARG A 64 10.38 -13.70 20.11
C ARG A 64 9.40 -14.63 19.41
N GLU A 65 8.80 -15.57 20.13
CA GLU A 65 7.84 -16.53 19.56
C GLU A 65 6.56 -15.85 19.09
N MET A 66 6.03 -14.92 19.89
CA MET A 66 4.88 -14.11 19.49
C MET A 66 5.17 -13.35 18.19
N CYS A 67 6.31 -12.66 18.12
CA CYS A 67 6.70 -11.89 16.96
C CYS A 67 6.94 -12.80 15.74
N ARG A 68 7.55 -13.99 15.89
CA ARG A 68 7.68 -14.98 14.79
C ARG A 68 6.31 -15.42 14.27
N ARG A 69 5.42 -15.87 15.15
CA ARG A 69 4.07 -16.30 14.77
C ARG A 69 3.32 -15.21 14.00
N CYS A 70 3.40 -13.96 14.45
CA CYS A 70 2.74 -12.86 13.76
C CYS A 70 3.36 -12.53 12.40
N LEU A 71 4.67 -12.71 12.22
CA LEU A 71 5.32 -12.60 10.90
C LEU A 71 4.86 -13.71 9.96
N ASP A 72 4.81 -14.96 10.44
CA ASP A 72 4.35 -16.11 9.66
C ASP A 72 2.89 -15.96 9.23
N GLU A 73 2.01 -15.49 10.13
CA GLU A 73 0.60 -15.17 9.82
C GLU A 73 0.49 -14.10 8.73
N ARG A 74 1.29 -13.03 8.83
CA ARG A 74 1.31 -11.94 7.82
C ARG A 74 1.80 -12.47 6.48
N GLU A 75 2.84 -13.29 6.47
CA GLU A 75 3.37 -13.87 5.24
C GLU A 75 2.37 -14.84 4.61
N ALA A 76 1.72 -15.69 5.39
CA ALA A 76 0.68 -16.59 4.92
C ALA A 76 -0.50 -15.82 4.28
N GLN A 77 -0.93 -14.72 4.90
CA GLN A 77 -1.97 -13.85 4.33
C GLN A 77 -1.53 -13.23 3.00
N LEU A 78 -0.30 -12.70 2.93
CA LEU A 78 0.25 -12.13 1.69
C LEU A 78 0.34 -13.19 0.59
N ARG A 79 0.79 -14.40 0.91
CA ARG A 79 0.85 -15.53 -0.02
C ARG A 79 -0.56 -15.90 -0.52
N ALA A 80 -1.56 -15.97 0.35
CA ALA A 80 -2.94 -16.26 -0.02
C ALA A 80 -3.53 -15.18 -0.95
N ILE A 81 -3.33 -13.90 -0.63
CA ILE A 81 -3.80 -12.78 -1.46
C ILE A 81 -3.10 -12.80 -2.82
N THR A 82 -1.78 -13.00 -2.84
CA THR A 82 -0.99 -13.06 -4.08
C THR A 82 -1.42 -14.22 -4.96
N ALA A 83 -1.65 -15.40 -4.37
CA ALA A 83 -2.17 -16.56 -5.09
C ALA A 83 -3.57 -16.30 -5.66
N ASN A 84 -4.45 -15.64 -4.90
CA ASN A 84 -5.78 -15.28 -5.36
C ASN A 84 -5.72 -14.29 -6.55
N ILE A 85 -4.91 -13.24 -6.44
CA ILE A 85 -4.68 -12.27 -7.53
C ILE A 85 -4.14 -12.99 -8.76
N LYS A 86 -3.15 -13.87 -8.61
CA LYS A 86 -2.59 -14.66 -9.71
C LYS A 86 -3.67 -15.51 -10.39
N GLN A 87 -4.45 -16.26 -9.62
CA GLN A 87 -5.55 -17.06 -10.15
C GLN A 87 -6.60 -16.21 -10.87
N PHE A 88 -6.96 -15.05 -10.34
CA PHE A 88 -7.90 -14.14 -11.01
C PHE A 88 -7.33 -13.60 -12.33
N LYS A 89 -6.04 -13.23 -12.36
CA LYS A 89 -5.36 -12.78 -13.59
C LYS A 89 -5.31 -13.90 -14.64
N ASP A 90 -4.97 -15.12 -14.23
CA ASP A 90 -4.90 -16.27 -15.12
C ASP A 90 -6.27 -16.67 -15.68
N LYS A 91 -7.33 -16.53 -14.89
CA LYS A 91 -8.72 -16.77 -15.32
C LYS A 91 -9.28 -15.64 -16.17
N SER A 92 -8.79 -14.41 -16.01
CA SER A 92 -9.23 -13.27 -16.80
C SER A 92 -8.66 -13.36 -18.20
N LYS A 93 -9.53 -13.32 -19.22
CA LYS A 93 -9.08 -13.17 -20.61
C LYS A 93 -8.32 -11.84 -20.72
N PRO A 94 -7.20 -11.76 -21.45
CA PRO A 94 -6.53 -10.48 -21.68
C PRO A 94 -7.51 -9.56 -22.41
N ILE A 95 -8.11 -8.64 -21.66
CA ILE A 95 -8.96 -7.61 -22.24
C ILE A 95 -8.01 -6.67 -22.98
N PRO A 96 -8.17 -6.46 -24.30
CA PRO A 96 -7.38 -5.47 -25.00
C PRO A 96 -7.64 -4.11 -24.35
N THR A 97 -6.63 -3.61 -23.63
CA THR A 97 -6.66 -2.26 -23.10
C THR A 97 -6.46 -1.32 -24.28
N SER A 98 -7.48 -0.52 -24.63
CA SER A 98 -7.30 0.56 -25.59
C SER A 98 -6.39 1.60 -24.93
N LYS A 99 -5.09 1.46 -25.16
CA LYS A 99 -4.13 2.48 -24.76
C LYS A 99 -4.47 3.72 -25.60
N LEU A 100 -5.13 4.70 -24.99
CA LEU A 100 -5.32 6.00 -25.61
C LEU A 100 -3.93 6.59 -25.85
N ALA A 101 -3.58 6.81 -27.11
CA ALA A 101 -2.27 7.35 -27.50
C ALA A 101 -2.03 8.78 -26.97
N TYR A 102 -3.08 9.45 -26.47
CA TYR A 102 -3.07 10.86 -26.07
C TYR A 102 -3.64 11.02 -24.66
N THR A 103 -2.87 10.66 -23.64
CA THR A 103 -3.24 10.95 -22.24
C THR A 103 -2.41 12.09 -21.63
N GLU A 104 -1.21 12.32 -22.13
CA GLU A 104 -0.26 13.27 -21.50
C GLU A 104 0.28 14.36 -22.45
N SER A 105 0.18 14.20 -23.78
CA SER A 105 0.60 15.24 -24.72
C SER A 105 -0.61 15.98 -25.30
N VAL A 106 -0.60 17.30 -25.18
CA VAL A 106 -1.44 18.17 -26.02
C VAL A 106 -0.95 17.98 -27.44
N VAL A 107 -1.81 17.48 -28.33
CA VAL A 107 -1.52 17.47 -29.77
C VAL A 107 -1.47 18.93 -30.19
N GLU A 108 -0.29 19.42 -30.55
CA GLU A 108 -0.18 20.71 -31.22
C GLU A 108 -1.05 20.65 -32.47
N PRO A 109 -2.08 21.51 -32.60
CA PRO A 109 -2.88 21.53 -33.82
C PRO A 109 -1.93 21.76 -35.01
N PRO A 110 -2.09 21.01 -36.12
CA PRO A 110 -1.25 21.15 -37.31
C PRO A 110 -0.98 22.62 -37.63
N LYS A 111 0.29 22.98 -37.88
CA LYS A 111 0.76 24.39 -37.98
C LYS A 111 -0.05 25.27 -38.94
N THR A 112 -0.69 24.67 -39.94
CA THR A 112 -1.61 25.34 -40.88
C THR A 112 -2.87 25.86 -40.18
N ILE A 113 -3.44 25.09 -39.27
CA ILE A 113 -4.66 25.42 -38.52
C ILE A 113 -4.36 26.50 -37.48
N ALA A 114 -3.19 26.46 -36.82
CA ALA A 114 -2.75 27.50 -35.89
C ALA A 114 -2.62 28.88 -36.57
N LYS A 115 -2.09 28.92 -37.80
CA LYS A 115 -2.02 30.13 -38.63
C LYS A 115 -3.40 30.65 -39.04
N THR A 116 -4.33 29.74 -39.34
CA THR A 116 -5.69 30.12 -39.70
C THR A 116 -6.48 30.62 -38.48
N GLN A 117 -6.30 30.03 -37.30
CA GLN A 117 -6.98 30.45 -36.08
C GLN A 117 -6.47 31.79 -35.52
N THR A 118 -5.17 32.07 -35.68
CA THR A 118 -4.58 33.39 -35.38
C THR A 118 -5.11 34.45 -36.34
N LYS A 119 -5.18 34.14 -37.64
CA LYS A 119 -5.74 35.04 -38.65
C LYS A 119 -7.24 35.32 -38.44
N ASN A 120 -7.99 34.33 -37.98
CA ASN A 120 -9.43 34.43 -37.79
C ASN A 120 -9.82 34.88 -36.36
N GLY A 121 -8.85 35.19 -35.50
CA GLY A 121 -9.11 35.68 -34.13
C GLY A 121 -9.74 34.66 -33.17
N ILE A 122 -9.68 33.36 -33.49
CA ILE A 122 -10.28 32.27 -32.70
C ILE A 122 -9.27 31.70 -31.69
N LEU A 123 -8.07 32.27 -31.60
CA LEU A 123 -7.04 31.81 -30.67
C LEU A 123 -7.49 32.10 -29.22
N PHE A 124 -8.09 31.11 -28.59
CA PHE A 124 -8.30 31.10 -27.15
C PHE A 124 -6.95 30.80 -26.48
N ASP A 125 -6.25 31.84 -26.00
CA ASP A 125 -5.01 31.75 -25.18
C ASP A 125 -5.21 31.04 -23.82
N LYS A 126 -6.39 30.49 -23.57
CA LYS A 126 -6.65 29.67 -22.39
C LYS A 126 -6.15 28.27 -22.68
N LYS A 127 -4.89 27.99 -22.34
CA LYS A 127 -4.39 26.62 -22.16
C LYS A 127 -5.42 25.86 -21.33
N PRO A 128 -6.18 24.91 -21.90
CA PRO A 128 -7.20 24.25 -21.13
C PRO A 128 -6.46 23.32 -20.15
N ALA A 129 -6.75 23.47 -18.86
CA ALA A 129 -6.14 22.72 -17.76
C ALA A 129 -6.54 21.23 -17.84
N HIS A 130 -6.01 20.51 -18.82
CA HIS A 130 -6.30 19.09 -19.05
C HIS A 130 -5.18 18.15 -18.62
N THR A 131 -3.98 18.66 -18.33
CA THR A 131 -2.89 17.88 -17.75
C THR A 131 -3.26 17.44 -16.33
N LEU A 132 -2.88 16.22 -15.93
CA LEU A 132 -3.17 15.69 -14.59
C LEU A 132 -2.70 16.63 -13.48
N ALA A 133 -1.52 17.23 -13.62
CA ALA A 133 -1.00 18.24 -12.70
C ALA A 133 -1.94 19.45 -12.57
N SER A 134 -2.43 19.99 -13.69
CA SER A 134 -3.35 21.13 -13.68
C SER A 134 -4.72 20.78 -13.10
N ARG A 135 -5.19 19.53 -13.28
CA ARG A 135 -6.44 19.04 -12.68
C ARG A 135 -6.30 18.84 -11.16
N ILE A 136 -5.15 18.36 -10.70
CA ILE A 136 -4.81 18.23 -9.27
C ILE A 136 -4.75 19.62 -8.63
N VAL A 137 -4.09 20.58 -9.29
CA VAL A 137 -4.01 21.97 -8.83
C VAL A 137 -5.41 22.63 -8.84
N ALA A 138 -6.22 22.44 -9.88
CA ALA A 138 -7.59 22.97 -9.93
C ALA A 138 -8.51 22.37 -8.85
N LEU A 139 -8.34 21.09 -8.52
CA LEU A 139 -9.05 20.45 -7.41
C LEU A 139 -8.61 21.02 -6.06
N ALA A 140 -7.31 21.22 -5.85
CA ALA A 140 -6.77 21.83 -4.64
C ALA A 140 -7.21 23.29 -4.46
N LEU A 141 -7.38 24.04 -5.55
CA LEU A 141 -7.84 25.43 -5.53
C LEU A 141 -9.37 25.58 -5.41
N SER A 142 -10.15 24.49 -5.46
CA SER A 142 -11.62 24.51 -5.37
C SER A 142 -12.16 24.50 -3.93
N GLU A 143 -11.34 24.83 -2.94
CA GLU A 143 -11.74 25.03 -1.55
C GLU A 143 -12.65 26.28 -1.42
N GLY A 144 -13.94 26.13 -1.77
CA GLY A 144 -14.91 27.19 -1.51
C GLY A 144 -16.19 27.15 -2.33
N ALA A 145 -17.01 26.11 -2.19
CA ALA A 145 -18.45 26.22 -2.46
C ALA A 145 -19.25 25.15 -1.69
N LYS A 146 -19.69 25.52 -0.49
CA LYS A 146 -20.75 24.83 0.25
C LYS A 146 -22.05 24.90 -0.56
N LYS A 147 -22.39 23.84 -1.28
CA LYS A 147 -23.78 23.39 -1.49
C LYS A 147 -23.80 21.91 -1.83
N VAL A 148 -23.99 21.09 -0.81
CA VAL A 148 -24.24 19.65 -0.95
C VAL A 148 -25.60 19.49 -1.62
N VAL A 149 -25.62 19.33 -2.94
CA VAL A 149 -26.75 18.70 -3.61
C VAL A 149 -26.65 17.23 -3.28
N THR A 150 -27.51 16.73 -2.40
CA THR A 150 -27.65 15.30 -2.13
C THR A 150 -28.23 14.61 -3.37
N LEU A 151 -27.40 14.33 -4.36
CA LEU A 151 -27.68 13.29 -5.33
C LEU A 151 -27.62 11.97 -4.56
N LYS A 152 -28.80 11.39 -4.27
CA LYS A 152 -28.88 10.05 -3.70
C LYS A 152 -28.13 9.10 -4.64
N SER A 153 -26.94 8.70 -4.22
CA SER A 153 -26.15 7.70 -4.93
C SER A 153 -26.98 6.41 -5.01
N LYS A 154 -27.32 6.00 -6.23
CA LYS A 154 -27.92 4.68 -6.46
C LYS A 154 -26.87 3.65 -6.04
N LYS A 155 -27.16 2.90 -4.98
CA LYS A 155 -26.24 1.87 -4.47
C LYS A 155 -25.92 0.91 -5.61
N ALA A 156 -24.63 0.72 -5.88
CA ALA A 156 -24.15 -0.19 -6.92
C ALA A 156 -24.78 -1.59 -6.72
N PRO A 157 -25.18 -2.29 -7.80
CA PRO A 157 -26.04 -3.47 -7.73
C PRO A 157 -25.47 -4.63 -6.90
N LEU A 158 -24.14 -4.71 -6.77
CA LEU A 158 -23.46 -5.69 -5.92
C LEU A 158 -23.67 -5.41 -4.42
N ILE A 159 -23.64 -4.14 -4.01
CA ILE A 159 -23.79 -3.70 -2.61
C ILE A 159 -25.26 -3.71 -2.19
N ALA A 160 -26.19 -3.53 -3.15
CA ALA A 160 -27.62 -3.62 -2.88
C ALA A 160 -28.03 -5.02 -2.39
N LYS A 161 -27.45 -6.09 -2.97
CA LYS A 161 -27.74 -7.47 -2.58
C LYS A 161 -27.22 -7.79 -1.18
N THR A 162 -26.00 -7.37 -0.83
CA THR A 162 -25.41 -7.63 0.49
C THR A 162 -26.16 -6.92 1.62
N LEU A 163 -26.58 -5.67 1.39
CA LEU A 163 -27.37 -4.92 2.37
C LEU A 163 -28.78 -5.48 2.55
N SER A 164 -29.39 -6.02 1.49
CA SER A 164 -30.70 -6.70 1.59
C SER A 164 -30.62 -7.97 2.44
N PHE A 165 -29.55 -8.76 2.26
CA PHE A 165 -29.32 -9.96 3.06
C PHE A 165 -29.11 -9.61 4.54
N LEU A 166 -28.30 -8.59 4.84
CA LEU A 166 -28.02 -8.16 6.22
C LEU A 166 -29.27 -7.63 6.92
N LYS A 167 -30.12 -6.86 6.21
CA LYS A 167 -31.38 -6.33 6.76
C LYS A 167 -32.42 -7.42 7.03
N LYS A 168 -32.40 -8.50 6.25
CA LYS A 168 -33.29 -9.67 6.44
C LYS A 168 -32.88 -10.50 7.65
N TRP A 169 -31.59 -10.57 7.94
CA TRP A 169 -31.05 -11.28 9.10
C TRP A 169 -31.38 -10.56 10.42
N ASN A 170 -31.29 -9.23 10.44
CA ASN A 170 -31.56 -8.40 11.62
C ASN A 170 -33.06 -8.18 11.95
N ARG A 171 -33.96 -8.93 11.29
CA ARG A 171 -35.42 -8.88 11.50
C ARG A 171 -36.00 -10.21 11.98
N ARG A 172 -35.14 -11.20 12.26
CA ARG A 172 -35.50 -12.44 12.95
C ARG A 172 -35.00 -12.38 14.38
#